data_AF-A0A7C5FPG9-F1
#
_entry.id   AF-A0A7C5FPG9-F1
#
_cell.length_a   1.000
_cell.length_b   1.000
_cell.length_c   1.000
_cell.angle_alpha   90.00
_cell.angle_beta   90.00
_cell.angle_gamma   90.00
#
_symmetry.space_group_name_H-M   'P 1'
#
loop_
_entity.id
_entity.type
_entity.pdbx_description
1 polymer ?
#
loop_
_entity_poly.entity_id
_entity_poly.type
_entity_poly.pdbx_seq_one_letter_code
_entity_poly.pdbx_strand_id
1 'polypeptide(L)' 'MDKLIGKTFVISGMSIEIVSDNGERYETRNITTKETIFFNKSVLQNAIKLGKAEEISELNNKK' A
#
# COMPACT_ATOMS: atom_id res chain seq x y z
N MET A 1 4.22 -2.17 -16.09
CA MET A 1 3.97 -1.18 -15.04
C MET A 1 3.06 -1.84 -14.01
N ASP A 2 3.53 -1.97 -12.78
CA ASP A 2 2.78 -2.64 -11.71
C ASP A 2 1.54 -1.81 -11.37
N LYS A 3 0.35 -2.43 -11.39
CA LYS A 3 -0.96 -1.73 -11.29
C LYS A 3 -1.20 -1.10 -9.92
N LEU A 4 -0.33 -1.38 -8.94
CA LEU A 4 -0.51 -0.95 -7.56
C LEU A 4 0.29 0.30 -7.18
N ILE A 5 1.22 0.77 -8.03
CA ILE A 5 1.99 2.00 -7.77
C ILE A 5 1.03 3.20 -7.69
N GLY A 6 1.21 4.05 -6.68
CA GLY A 6 0.35 5.20 -6.37
C GLY A 6 -0.92 4.85 -5.61
N LYS A 7 -1.17 3.57 -5.32
CA LYS A 7 -2.32 3.14 -4.51
C LYS A 7 -1.96 3.11 -3.03
N THR A 8 -2.95 3.43 -2.20
CA THR A 8 -2.83 3.36 -0.75
C THR A 8 -3.63 2.19 -0.21
N PHE A 9 -3.06 1.46 0.73
CA PHE A 9 -3.67 0.31 1.39
C PHE A 9 -3.66 0.50 2.90
N VAL A 10 -4.74 0.07 3.56
CA VAL A 10 -4.79 -0.09 5.01
C VAL A 10 -4.56 -1.56 5.35
N ILE A 11 -3.57 -1.84 6.20
CA ILE A 11 -3.19 -3.19 6.62
C ILE A 11 -3.02 -3.19 8.13
N SER A 12 -3.88 -3.91 8.85
CA SER A 12 -3.83 -3.98 10.33
C SER A 12 -3.77 -2.59 11.01
N GLY A 13 -4.48 -1.59 10.46
CA GLY A 13 -4.48 -0.20 10.96
C GLY A 13 -3.32 0.67 10.47
N MET A 14 -2.36 0.11 9.73
CA MET A 14 -1.27 0.86 9.09
C MET A 14 -1.68 1.28 7.68
N SER A 15 -1.56 2.57 7.36
CA SER A 15 -1.80 3.09 6.01
C SER A 15 -0.48 3.19 5.26
N ILE A 16 -0.37 2.50 4.13
CA ILE A 16 0.84 2.50 3.28
C ILE A 16 0.49 2.86 1.85
N GLU A 17 1.26 3.75 1.23
CA GLU A 17 1.20 4.05 -0.20
C GLU A 17 2.33 3.31 -0.91
N ILE A 18 2.03 2.67 -2.04
CA ILE A 18 3.06 2.05 -2.87
C ILE A 18 3.71 3.13 -3.73
N VAL A 19 4.98 3.42 -3.49
CA VAL A 19 5.75 4.46 -4.18
C VAL A 19 6.42 3.91 -5.43
N SER A 20 7.03 2.73 -5.33
CA SER A 20 7.78 2.14 -6.43
C SER A 20 7.79 0.61 -6.39
N ASP A 21 8.07 0.01 -7.55
CA ASP A 21 8.34 -1.40 -7.69
C ASP A 21 9.85 -1.64 -7.55
N ASN A 22 10.25 -2.44 -6.56
CA ASN A 22 11.63 -2.82 -6.31
C ASN A 22 11.81 -4.36 -6.40
N GLY A 23 11.31 -4.95 -7.49
CA GLY A 23 11.46 -6.37 -7.81
C GLY A 23 10.52 -7.25 -6.99
N GLU A 24 11.04 -7.93 -5.96
CA GLU A 24 10.24 -8.79 -5.08
C GLU A 24 9.50 -8.00 -3.98
N ARG A 25 9.85 -6.72 -3.82
CA ARG A 25 9.28 -5.83 -2.83
C ARG A 25 8.69 -4.59 -3.49
N TYR A 26 7.68 -4.04 -2.84
CA TYR A 26 7.26 -2.66 -3.04
C TYR A 26 8.07 -1.77 -2.11
N GLU A 27 8.55 -0.64 -2.63
CA GLU A 27 8.86 0.49 -1.78
C GLU A 27 7.54 1.16 -1.43
N THR A 28 7.27 1.28 -0.13
CA THR A 28 6.04 1.89 0.36
C THR A 28 6.36 3.02 1.31
N ARG A 29 5.45 3.98 1.41
CA ARG A 29 5.51 5.04 2.40
C ARG A 29 4.42 4.83 3.42
N ASN A 30 4.79 4.73 4.69
CA ASN A 30 3.81 4.79 5.77
C ASN A 30 3.24 6.20 5.84
N ILE A 31 1.92 6.35 5.67
CA ILE A 31 1.28 7.65 5.63
C ILE A 31 1.27 8.32 7.00
N THR A 32 1.22 7.54 8.08
CA THR A 32 1.20 8.03 9.47
C THR A 32 2.59 8.45 9.93
N THR A 33 3.60 7.58 9.78
CA THR A 33 4.97 7.87 10.27
C THR A 33 5.83 8.61 9.26
N LYS A 34 5.40 8.69 7.99
CA LYS A 34 6.14 9.24 6.84
C LYS A 34 7.41 8.50 6.46
N GLU A 35 7.70 7.37 7.11
CA GLU A 35 8.86 6.53 6.86
C GLU A 35 8.69 5.65 5.62
N THR A 36 9.82 5.32 4.99
CA THR A 36 9.87 4.35 3.90
C THR A 36 9.96 2.93 4.46
N ILE A 37 9.07 2.06 4.00
CA ILE A 37 9.01 0.65 4.39
C ILE A 37 9.03 -0.21 3.12
N PHE A 38 9.89 -1.23 3.09
CA PHE A 38 9.91 -2.20 1.99
C PHE A 38 9.00 -3.37 2.32
N PHE A 39 7.99 -3.60 1.47
CA PHE A 39 6.96 -4.61 1.70
C PHE A 39 7.04 -5.72 0.67
N ASN A 40 7.11 -6.98 1.09
CA ASN A 40 7.14 -8.11 0.16
C ASN A 40 5.83 -8.15 -0.66
N LYS A 41 5.94 -8.23 -1.99
CA LYS A 41 4.78 -8.20 -2.89
C LYS A 41 3.82 -9.35 -2.61
N SER A 42 4.36 -10.56 -2.41
CA SER A 42 3.58 -11.76 -2.09
C SER A 42 2.77 -11.61 -0.81
N VAL A 43 3.33 -10.97 0.21
CA VAL A 43 2.65 -10.71 1.49
C VAL A 43 1.50 -9.73 1.29
N LEU A 44 1.73 -8.62 0.59
CA LEU A 44 0.68 -7.64 0.30
C LEU A 44 -0.45 -8.26 -0.51
N GLN A 45 -0.14 -8.96 -1.61
CA GLN A 45 -1.12 -9.61 -2.46
C GLN A 45 -1.95 -10.65 -1.70
N ASN A 46 -1.31 -11.43 -0.81
CA ASN A 46 -2.02 -12.38 0.04
C ASN A 46 -2.91 -11.68 1.07
N ALA A 47 -2.44 -10.57 1.67
CA ALA A 47 -3.25 -9.79 2.59
C ALA A 47 -4.50 -9.22 1.90
N ILE A 48 -4.37 -8.71 0.67
CA ILE A 48 -5.49 -8.23 -0.14
C ILE A 48 -6.48 -9.37 -0.41
N LYS A 49 -5.99 -10.53 -0.89
CA LYS A 49 -6.85 -11.70 -1.17
C LYS A 49 -7.60 -12.21 0.06
N LEU A 50 -7.00 -12.09 1.25
CA LEU A 50 -7.58 -12.52 2.51
C LEU A 50 -8.45 -11.44 3.18
N GLY A 51 -8.64 -10.27 2.56
CA GLY A 51 -9.38 -9.15 3.15
C GLY A 51 -8.71 -8.53 4.38
N LYS A 52 -7.39 -8.74 4.54
CA LYS A 52 -6.58 -8.13 5.62
C LYS A 52 -5.94 -6.81 5.21
N ALA A 53 -5.93 -6.54 3.92
CA ALA A 53 -5.49 -5.28 3.33
C ALA A 53 -6.57 -4.76 2.40
N GLU A 54 -6.94 -3.50 2.55
CA GLU A 54 -7.97 -2.85 1.74
C GLU A 54 -7.38 -1.64 1.02
N GLU A 55 -7.64 -1.54 -0.28
CA GLU A 55 -7.29 -0.33 -1.05
C GLU A 55 -8.19 0.81 -0.61
N ILE A 56 -7.58 1.90 -0.14
CA ILE A 56 -8.30 3.14 0.11
C ILE A 56 -8.04 4.06 -1.07
N SER A 57 -9.11 4.37 -1.81
CA SER A 57 -9.10 5.54 -2.67
C SER A 57 -9.18 6.76 -1.75
N GLU A 58 -8.27 7.72 -1.87
CA GLU A 58 -8.47 9.04 -1.26
C GLU A 58 -9.72 9.69 -1.89
N LEU A 59 -10.90 9.31 -1.41
CA LEU A 59 -12.16 9.97 -1.64
C LEU A 59 -12.24 11.16 -0.69
N ASN A 60 -11.30 12.10 -0.85
CA ASN A 60 -11.43 13.41 -0.23
C ASN A 60 -11.58 14.45 -1.33
N ASN A 61 -12.76 14.41 -1.97
CA ASN A 61 -13.24 15.55 -2.72
C ASN A 61 -14.75 15.68 -2.49
N LYS A 62 -15.11 16.52 -1.52
CA LYS A 62 -15.94 17.70 -1.77
C LYS A 62 -16.01 18.57 -0.51
N LYS A 63 -15.40 19.76 -0.64
CA LYS A 63 -15.86 21.00 -0.01
C LYS A 63 -17.35 21.21 -0.27
#